data_AF-A0ABC8SPR0-F1
#
_entry.id   AF-A0ABC8SPR0-F1
#
_cell.length_a   1.000
_cell.length_b   1.000
_cell.length_c   1.000
_cell.angle_alpha   90.00
_cell.angle_beta   90.00
_cell.angle_gamma   90.00
#
_symmetry.space_group_name_H-M   'P 1'
#
loop_
_entity.id
_entity.type
_entity.pdbx_description
1 polymer ?
#
loop_
_entity_poly.entity_id
_entity_poly.type
_entity_poly.pdbx_seq_one_letter_code
_entity_poly.pdbx_strand_id
1 'polypeptide(L)'
;MYIRIPLGTQLYDPKAGGWRDLGMLDVMQIFGRAGRPQFDKSGEGIIITTHDKLAYYLRLLTSQLPIESQFISSLKDNLNAEVALGTVANVKEACAWLGYTYLFIRMKMNPLAYGIGWDEVIADPSLSLKQRALVTDAACALDKAKMMRFDEKSGNFYCTELGRIASHFYIHYSSVETYNEKLRRHMNDSEVIDMVAHSSEFENIVVREEEQSELEMLARTCPLEVKGGPSNKHGKVSILIQLYISRGSIESFSLVSDAAYISASLARIMRALFEICLRRGWCEMSSFMLEYCKAVDRQIWPHQHPLRQFDKDVSPEILRKLEERGADLDRLQEMQDKDIGALIRYAPGGRLVKQYVGYFPSVQLSASVSPITRTVLKVDLLITPDFVWKDRFHGAAERWWILVEPKHEDNGD
;
A
#
# COMPACT_ATOMS: atom_id res chain seq x y z
N MET A 1 -4.62 18.71 -39.73
CA MET A 1 -3.49 18.46 -38.81
C MET A 1 -3.48 16.97 -38.47
N TYR A 2 -2.34 16.28 -38.58
CA TYR A 2 -2.25 14.83 -38.39
C TYR A 2 -1.91 14.49 -36.94
N ILE A 3 -2.72 13.70 -36.25
CA ILE A 3 -2.29 13.01 -35.03
C ILE A 3 -2.06 11.55 -35.41
N ARG A 4 -0.78 11.21 -35.47
CA ARG A 4 -0.30 9.85 -35.70
C ARG A 4 0.07 9.27 -34.35
N ILE A 5 -0.44 8.09 -34.01
CA ILE A 5 0.09 7.29 -32.89
C ILE A 5 1.34 6.59 -33.44
N PRO A 6 2.57 7.06 -33.16
CA PRO A 6 3.72 6.68 -33.97
C PRO A 6 4.30 5.30 -33.60
N LEU A 7 4.03 4.75 -32.42
CA LEU A 7 4.74 3.56 -31.91
C LEU A 7 3.80 2.57 -31.18
N GLY A 8 3.09 1.75 -31.94
CA GLY A 8 2.39 0.56 -31.42
C GLY A 8 1.16 0.84 -30.55
N THR A 9 0.35 -0.20 -30.33
CA THR A 9 -0.85 -0.12 -29.49
C THR A 9 -0.67 -0.80 -28.14
N GLN A 10 0.57 -1.06 -27.72
CA GLN A 10 0.87 -1.78 -26.49
C GLN A 10 1.49 -0.84 -25.47
N LEU A 11 0.96 -0.87 -24.26
CA LEU A 11 1.47 -0.19 -23.08
C LEU A 11 1.87 -1.22 -22.05
N TYR A 12 2.96 -0.97 -21.33
CA TYR A 12 3.29 -1.78 -20.17
C TYR A 12 2.35 -1.42 -19.01
N ASP A 13 1.54 -2.39 -18.56
CA ASP A 13 0.64 -2.23 -17.43
C ASP A 13 1.16 -3.07 -16.25
N PRO A 14 1.78 -2.45 -15.23
CA PRO A 14 2.26 -3.15 -14.03
C PRO A 14 1.14 -3.87 -13.29
N LYS A 15 -0.11 -3.36 -13.34
CA LYS A 15 -1.26 -4.01 -12.71
C LYS A 15 -1.64 -5.30 -13.39
N ALA A 16 -1.34 -5.47 -14.67
CA ALA A 16 -1.58 -6.70 -15.42
C ALA A 16 -0.31 -7.56 -15.54
N GLY A 17 0.84 -7.07 -15.07
CA GLY A 17 2.10 -7.80 -15.16
C GLY A 17 2.62 -7.98 -16.57
N GLY A 18 2.29 -7.08 -17.49
CA GLY A 18 2.69 -7.28 -18.88
C GLY A 18 2.29 -6.17 -19.81
N TRP A 19 2.60 -6.39 -21.09
CA TRP A 19 2.17 -5.54 -22.17
C TRP A 19 0.69 -5.75 -22.43
N ARG A 20 -0.07 -4.68 -22.27
CA ARG A 20 -1.50 -4.63 -22.52
C ARG A 20 -1.78 -3.75 -23.72
N ASP A 21 -2.74 -4.17 -24.51
CA ASP A 21 -3.32 -3.35 -25.57
C ASP A 21 -3.97 -2.08 -24.98
N LEU A 22 -3.84 -0.95 -25.69
CA LEU A 22 -4.45 0.34 -25.34
C LEU A 22 -5.96 0.18 -25.05
N GLY A 23 -6.40 0.78 -23.94
CA GLY A 23 -7.79 0.76 -23.55
C GLY A 23 -8.67 1.59 -24.49
N MET A 24 -9.98 1.30 -24.50
CA MET A 24 -10.96 2.06 -25.30
C MET A 24 -10.89 3.56 -25.00
N LEU A 25 -10.78 3.90 -23.71
CA LEU A 25 -10.73 5.28 -23.26
C LEU A 25 -9.49 6.00 -23.78
N ASP A 26 -8.31 5.37 -23.72
CA ASP A 26 -7.07 5.96 -24.21
C ASP A 26 -7.12 6.20 -25.72
N VAL A 27 -7.59 5.21 -26.49
CA VAL A 27 -7.75 5.34 -27.95
C VAL A 27 -8.74 6.45 -28.28
N MET A 28 -9.91 6.49 -27.63
CA MET A 28 -10.90 7.55 -27.83
C MET A 28 -10.39 8.92 -27.42
N GLN A 29 -9.60 9.01 -26.34
CA GLN A 29 -9.05 10.27 -25.87
C GLN A 29 -7.98 10.81 -26.83
N ILE A 30 -7.14 9.93 -27.40
CA ILE A 30 -6.17 10.29 -28.44
C ILE A 30 -6.89 10.75 -29.71
N PHE A 31 -7.91 10.01 -30.16
CA PHE A 31 -8.70 10.36 -31.35
C PHE A 31 -9.52 11.63 -31.15
N GLY A 32 -10.01 11.88 -29.94
CA GLY A 32 -10.72 13.11 -29.57
C GLY A 32 -9.84 14.37 -29.65
N ARG A 33 -8.51 14.22 -29.76
CA ARG A 33 -7.59 15.33 -30.04
C ARG A 33 -7.37 15.56 -31.54
N ALA A 34 -7.79 14.64 -32.40
CA ALA A 34 -7.60 14.72 -33.86
C ALA A 34 -8.54 15.74 -34.50
N GLY A 35 -7.97 16.87 -34.93
CA GLY A 35 -8.69 17.97 -35.58
C GLY A 35 -9.14 19.05 -34.59
N ARG A 36 -8.89 20.31 -34.94
CA ARG A 36 -9.27 21.46 -34.10
C ARG A 36 -10.65 21.99 -34.53
N PRO A 37 -11.65 22.08 -33.62
CA PRO A 37 -13.05 22.39 -33.96
C PRO A 37 -13.30 23.70 -34.74
N GLN A 38 -12.35 24.63 -34.75
CA GLN A 38 -12.48 25.94 -35.43
C GLN A 38 -11.54 26.13 -36.62
N PHE A 39 -10.54 25.26 -36.81
CA PHE A 39 -9.47 25.47 -37.80
C PHE A 39 -9.44 24.40 -38.88
N ASP A 40 -9.72 23.14 -38.51
CA ASP A 40 -9.60 22.01 -39.41
C ASP A 40 -11.00 21.56 -39.87
N LYS A 41 -11.18 21.34 -41.19
CA LYS A 41 -12.45 20.84 -41.76
C LYS A 41 -12.70 19.35 -41.46
N SER A 42 -11.62 18.60 -41.24
CA SER A 42 -11.63 17.19 -40.85
C SER A 42 -10.39 16.89 -39.99
N GLY A 43 -10.53 15.91 -39.09
CA GLY A 43 -9.43 15.33 -38.32
C GLY A 43 -9.10 13.94 -38.86
N GLU A 44 -7.82 13.61 -38.96
CA GLU A 44 -7.37 12.27 -39.35
C GLU A 44 -6.60 11.64 -38.20
N GLY A 45 -7.05 10.46 -37.77
CA GLY A 45 -6.40 9.63 -36.74
C GLY A 45 -5.96 8.31 -37.35
N ILE A 46 -4.68 7.96 -37.17
CA ILE A 46 -4.10 6.72 -37.71
C ILE A 46 -3.65 5.84 -36.55
N ILE A 47 -4.19 4.61 -36.47
CA ILE A 47 -3.72 3.54 -35.58
C ILE A 47 -2.83 2.60 -36.37
N ILE A 48 -1.67 2.27 -35.79
CA ILE A 48 -0.76 1.25 -36.30
C ILE A 48 -0.74 0.12 -35.27
N THR A 49 -1.25 -1.05 -35.64
CA THR A 49 -1.39 -2.22 -34.76
C THR A 49 -1.09 -3.52 -35.54
N THR A 50 -1.03 -4.65 -34.84
CA THR A 50 -0.85 -5.96 -35.47
C THR A 50 -2.14 -6.42 -36.15
N HIS A 51 -2.01 -7.24 -37.20
CA HIS A 51 -3.15 -7.61 -38.06
C HIS A 51 -4.26 -8.36 -37.28
N ASP A 52 -3.89 -9.19 -36.31
CA ASP A 52 -4.82 -9.91 -35.43
C ASP A 52 -5.69 -8.97 -34.57
N LYS A 53 -5.17 -7.78 -34.23
CA LYS A 53 -5.86 -6.77 -33.42
C LYS A 53 -6.66 -5.77 -34.23
N LEU A 54 -6.49 -5.74 -35.55
CA LEU A 54 -7.20 -4.80 -36.43
C LEU A 54 -8.72 -4.92 -36.25
N ALA A 55 -9.26 -6.15 -36.22
CA ALA A 55 -10.69 -6.38 -36.04
C ALA A 55 -11.19 -5.90 -34.66
N TYR A 56 -10.38 -6.04 -33.61
CA TYR A 56 -10.70 -5.55 -32.27
C TYR A 56 -10.78 -4.03 -32.24
N TYR A 57 -9.76 -3.32 -32.73
CA TYR A 57 -9.76 -1.85 -32.77
C TYR A 57 -10.78 -1.27 -33.75
N LEU A 58 -11.04 -1.93 -34.89
CA LEU A 58 -12.12 -1.56 -35.78
C LEU A 58 -13.47 -1.70 -35.08
N ARG A 59 -13.73 -2.83 -34.40
CA ARG A 59 -14.95 -3.01 -33.61
C ARG A 59 -15.04 -1.98 -32.50
N LEU A 60 -13.96 -1.69 -31.80
CA LEU A 60 -13.91 -0.67 -30.75
C LEU A 60 -14.34 0.72 -31.25
N LEU A 61 -13.94 1.09 -32.48
CA LEU A 61 -14.24 2.39 -33.08
C LEU A 61 -15.58 2.43 -33.83
N THR A 62 -16.03 1.31 -34.40
CA THR A 62 -17.23 1.24 -35.26
C THR A 62 -18.45 0.64 -34.58
N SER A 63 -18.27 -0.20 -33.55
CA SER A 63 -19.33 -0.87 -32.80
C SER A 63 -19.23 -0.56 -31.31
N GLN A 64 -20.38 -0.24 -30.71
CA GLN A 64 -20.50 -0.04 -29.26
C GLN A 64 -20.30 -1.39 -28.56
N LEU A 65 -19.08 -1.71 -28.14
CA LEU A 65 -18.86 -2.86 -27.25
C LEU A 65 -19.75 -2.69 -26.01
N PRO A 66 -20.59 -3.68 -25.66
CA PRO A 66 -21.46 -3.56 -24.50
C PRO A 66 -20.59 -3.45 -23.25
N ILE A 67 -20.83 -2.41 -22.46
CA ILE A 67 -20.12 -2.18 -21.20
C ILE A 67 -20.67 -3.17 -20.18
N GLU A 68 -19.86 -4.12 -19.72
CA GLU A 68 -20.24 -5.10 -18.69
C GLU A 68 -19.62 -4.77 -17.33
N SER A 69 -20.27 -5.22 -16.25
CA SER A 69 -19.84 -4.98 -14.88
C SER A 69 -18.74 -5.95 -14.46
N GLN A 70 -17.68 -5.43 -13.84
CA GLN A 70 -16.61 -6.22 -13.20
C GLN A 70 -16.78 -6.31 -11.66
N PHE A 71 -17.91 -5.87 -11.12
CA PHE A 71 -18.08 -5.68 -9.67
C PHE A 71 -18.06 -6.98 -8.86
N ILE A 72 -18.33 -8.15 -9.47
CA ILE A 72 -18.35 -9.44 -8.77
C ILE A 72 -16.99 -9.74 -8.12
N SER A 73 -15.88 -9.46 -8.80
CA SER A 73 -14.53 -9.74 -8.26
C SER A 73 -14.21 -8.89 -7.04
N SER A 74 -14.76 -7.68 -6.98
CA SER A 74 -14.52 -6.71 -5.90
C SER A 74 -15.66 -6.66 -4.88
N LEU A 75 -16.64 -7.57 -4.96
CA LEU A 75 -17.86 -7.51 -4.13
C LEU A 75 -17.54 -7.61 -2.64
N LYS A 76 -16.58 -8.48 -2.25
CA LYS A 76 -16.17 -8.68 -0.85
C LYS A 76 -15.60 -7.40 -0.24
N ASP A 77 -14.67 -6.76 -0.94
CA ASP A 77 -14.02 -5.52 -0.49
C ASP A 77 -15.02 -4.37 -0.36
N ASN A 78 -15.89 -4.20 -1.35
CA ASN A 78 -16.90 -3.14 -1.35
C ASN A 78 -17.99 -3.40 -0.29
N LEU A 79 -18.41 -4.65 -0.08
CA LEU A 79 -19.36 -4.99 0.98
C LEU A 79 -18.76 -4.69 2.36
N ASN A 80 -17.50 -5.06 2.60
CA ASN A 80 -16.79 -4.72 3.83
C ASN A 80 -16.71 -3.20 4.04
N ALA A 81 -16.49 -2.42 2.98
CA ALA A 81 -16.45 -0.97 3.07
C ALA A 81 -17.79 -0.37 3.52
N GLU A 82 -18.91 -0.82 2.95
CA GLU A 82 -20.25 -0.34 3.36
C GLU A 82 -20.61 -0.74 4.80
N VAL A 83 -20.17 -1.92 5.24
CA VAL A 83 -20.34 -2.37 6.62
C VAL A 83 -19.46 -1.56 7.57
N ALA A 84 -18.23 -1.21 7.16
CA ALA A 84 -17.33 -0.35 7.94
C ALA A 84 -17.83 1.09 8.06
N LEU A 85 -18.48 1.61 7.02
CA LEU A 85 -19.15 2.92 7.03
C LEU A 85 -20.45 2.92 7.84
N GLY A 86 -21.06 1.76 8.06
CA GLY A 86 -22.34 1.62 8.73
C GLY A 86 -23.55 1.88 7.83
N THR A 87 -23.36 1.95 6.51
CA THR A 87 -24.46 2.07 5.53
C THR A 87 -25.27 0.77 5.45
N VAL A 88 -24.60 -0.37 5.65
CA VAL A 88 -25.17 -1.72 5.51
C VAL A 88 -24.93 -2.51 6.80
N ALA A 89 -26.00 -2.87 7.50
CA ALA A 89 -25.95 -3.61 8.76
C ALA A 89 -26.47 -5.05 8.67
N ASN A 90 -27.13 -5.42 7.58
CA ASN A 90 -27.71 -6.75 7.41
C ASN A 90 -27.83 -7.16 5.93
N VAL A 91 -28.11 -8.45 5.68
CA VAL A 91 -28.23 -9.03 4.33
C VAL A 91 -29.30 -8.32 3.50
N LYS A 92 -30.40 -7.87 4.11
CA LYS A 92 -31.49 -7.19 3.39
C LYS A 92 -31.03 -5.82 2.87
N GLU A 93 -30.34 -5.05 3.70
CA GLU A 93 -29.73 -3.77 3.31
C GLU A 93 -28.64 -3.97 2.27
N ALA A 94 -27.80 -5.00 2.40
CA ALA A 94 -26.80 -5.34 1.38
C ALA A 94 -27.43 -5.70 0.03
N CYS A 95 -28.55 -6.42 0.01
CA CYS A 95 -29.28 -6.71 -1.23
C CYS A 95 -29.84 -5.43 -1.86
N ALA A 96 -30.37 -4.52 -1.04
CA ALA A 96 -30.84 -3.21 -1.50
C ALA A 96 -29.68 -2.38 -2.08
N TRP A 97 -28.53 -2.33 -1.40
CA TRP A 97 -27.30 -1.70 -1.87
C TRP A 97 -26.85 -2.29 -3.22
N LEU A 98 -26.78 -3.61 -3.33
CA LEU A 98 -26.43 -4.30 -4.57
C LEU A 98 -27.41 -3.95 -5.71
N GLY A 99 -28.68 -3.70 -5.38
CA GLY A 99 -29.71 -3.24 -6.32
C GLY A 99 -29.43 -1.88 -6.96
N TYR A 100 -28.65 -1.00 -6.32
CA TYR A 100 -28.24 0.30 -6.89
C TYR A 100 -27.01 0.19 -7.80
N THR A 101 -26.35 -0.97 -7.85
CA THR A 101 -25.12 -1.13 -8.62
C THR A 101 -25.36 -1.36 -10.10
N TYR A 102 -24.37 -1.00 -10.93
CA TYR A 102 -24.39 -1.33 -12.35
C TYR A 102 -24.44 -2.85 -12.62
N LEU A 103 -23.86 -3.65 -11.71
CA LEU A 103 -23.92 -5.11 -11.77
C LEU A 103 -25.36 -5.61 -11.82
N PHE A 104 -26.23 -5.14 -10.93
CA PHE A 104 -27.61 -5.59 -10.88
C PHE A 104 -28.38 -5.25 -12.16
N ILE A 105 -28.18 -4.04 -12.70
CA ILE A 105 -28.79 -3.63 -13.97
C ILE A 105 -28.34 -4.56 -15.10
N ARG A 106 -27.05 -4.88 -15.17
CA ARG A 106 -26.51 -5.77 -16.21
C ARG A 106 -26.93 -7.22 -16.04
N MET A 107 -27.03 -7.74 -14.82
CA MET A 107 -27.55 -9.08 -14.55
C MET A 107 -28.99 -9.23 -15.05
N LYS A 108 -29.82 -8.18 -14.98
CA LYS A 108 -31.18 -8.20 -15.53
C LYS A 108 -31.23 -8.13 -17.06
N MET A 109 -30.34 -7.34 -17.66
CA MET A 109 -30.32 -7.12 -19.12
C MET A 109 -29.61 -8.25 -19.88
N ASN A 110 -28.58 -8.85 -19.30
CA ASN A 110 -27.77 -9.90 -19.90
C ASN A 110 -27.39 -10.98 -18.87
N PRO A 111 -28.36 -11.76 -18.36
CA PRO A 111 -28.17 -12.72 -17.26
C PRO A 111 -27.12 -13.80 -17.57
N LEU A 112 -27.06 -14.26 -18.82
CA LEU A 112 -26.12 -15.30 -19.26
C LEU A 112 -24.66 -14.89 -19.06
N ALA A 113 -24.32 -13.60 -19.25
CA ALA A 113 -22.96 -13.11 -19.06
C ALA A 113 -22.49 -13.17 -17.59
N TYR A 114 -23.43 -13.28 -16.64
CA TYR A 114 -23.15 -13.36 -15.21
C TYR A 114 -23.41 -14.78 -14.65
N GLY A 115 -23.50 -15.79 -15.53
CA GLY A 115 -23.71 -17.18 -15.15
C GLY A 115 -25.09 -17.44 -14.55
N ILE A 116 -26.11 -16.69 -14.96
CA ILE A 116 -27.51 -16.88 -14.55
C ILE A 116 -28.24 -17.54 -15.72
N GLY A 117 -28.70 -18.77 -15.52
CA GLY A 117 -29.48 -19.51 -16.51
C GLY A 117 -30.87 -18.90 -16.74
N TRP A 118 -31.46 -19.12 -17.92
CA TRP A 118 -32.81 -18.63 -18.20
C TRP A 118 -33.86 -19.20 -17.24
N ASP A 119 -33.69 -20.44 -16.79
CA ASP A 119 -34.56 -21.07 -15.79
C ASP A 119 -34.54 -20.32 -14.45
N GLU A 120 -33.38 -19.83 -14.02
CA GLU A 120 -33.23 -19.01 -12.81
C GLU A 120 -33.91 -17.65 -12.96
N VAL A 121 -33.84 -17.04 -14.15
CA VAL A 121 -34.50 -15.75 -14.42
C VAL A 121 -36.03 -15.90 -14.46
N ILE A 122 -36.54 -17.02 -14.98
CA ILE A 122 -37.98 -17.31 -15.00
C ILE A 122 -38.49 -17.55 -13.57
N ALA A 123 -37.72 -18.27 -12.75
CA ALA A 123 -38.07 -18.54 -11.36
C ALA A 123 -37.92 -17.32 -10.44
N ASP A 124 -36.96 -16.44 -10.69
CA ASP A 124 -36.72 -15.20 -9.95
C ASP A 124 -36.50 -14.00 -10.90
N PRO A 125 -37.57 -13.43 -11.47
CA PRO A 125 -37.47 -12.26 -12.36
C PRO A 125 -36.87 -11.03 -11.69
N SER A 126 -36.92 -10.97 -10.36
CA SER A 126 -36.37 -9.88 -9.56
C SER A 126 -34.88 -10.02 -9.28
N LEU A 127 -34.31 -11.22 -9.48
CA LEU A 127 -32.97 -11.65 -9.07
C LEU A 127 -32.69 -11.49 -7.57
N SER A 128 -33.73 -11.46 -6.74
CA SER A 128 -33.63 -11.29 -5.29
C SER A 128 -32.89 -12.45 -4.60
N LEU A 129 -33.14 -13.69 -5.03
CA LEU A 129 -32.47 -14.89 -4.52
C LEU A 129 -31.00 -14.88 -4.93
N LYS A 130 -30.70 -14.49 -6.17
CA LYS A 130 -29.32 -14.37 -6.65
C LYS A 130 -28.54 -13.30 -5.89
N GLN A 131 -29.14 -12.13 -5.68
CA GLN A 131 -28.53 -11.06 -4.85
C GLN A 131 -28.23 -11.57 -3.43
N ARG A 132 -29.20 -12.21 -2.80
CA ARG A 132 -29.02 -12.78 -1.46
C ARG A 132 -27.91 -13.82 -1.43
N ALA A 133 -27.82 -14.69 -2.43
CA ALA A 133 -26.75 -15.68 -2.53
C ALA A 133 -25.37 -15.03 -2.65
N LEU A 134 -25.21 -14.04 -3.53
CA LEU A 134 -23.96 -13.30 -3.71
C LEU A 134 -23.52 -12.57 -2.43
N VAL A 135 -24.46 -11.88 -1.77
CA VAL A 135 -24.21 -11.17 -0.51
C VAL A 135 -23.84 -12.15 0.61
N THR A 136 -24.57 -13.28 0.72
CA THR A 136 -24.33 -14.27 1.78
C THR A 136 -22.97 -14.94 1.59
N ASP A 137 -22.62 -15.33 0.36
CA ASP A 137 -21.29 -15.90 0.05
C ASP A 137 -20.16 -14.92 0.37
N ALA A 138 -20.31 -13.65 -0.03
CA ALA A 138 -19.35 -12.60 0.30
C ALA A 138 -19.24 -12.38 1.83
N ALA A 139 -20.37 -12.40 2.55
CA ALA A 139 -20.39 -12.24 4.00
C ALA A 139 -19.74 -13.42 4.73
N CYS A 140 -20.01 -14.65 4.32
CA CYS A 140 -19.36 -15.86 4.85
C CYS A 140 -17.84 -15.82 4.64
N ALA A 141 -17.38 -15.41 3.45
CA ALA A 141 -15.96 -15.24 3.18
C ALA A 141 -15.32 -14.18 4.11
N LEU A 142 -15.95 -13.01 4.24
CA LEU A 142 -15.49 -11.93 5.12
C LEU A 142 -15.44 -12.34 6.61
N ASP A 143 -16.39 -13.15 7.08
CA ASP A 143 -16.36 -13.69 8.45
C ASP A 143 -15.24 -14.72 8.66
N LYS A 144 -15.01 -15.60 7.67
CA LYS A 144 -13.87 -16.53 7.68
C LYS A 144 -12.53 -15.78 7.77
N ALA A 145 -12.39 -14.68 7.03
CA ALA A 145 -11.22 -13.81 7.08
C ALA A 145 -11.19 -12.86 8.31
N LYS A 146 -12.13 -12.97 9.25
CA LYS A 146 -12.23 -12.14 10.48
C LYS A 146 -12.37 -10.64 10.21
N MET A 147 -12.75 -10.23 9.00
CA MET A 147 -12.98 -8.82 8.61
C MET A 147 -14.36 -8.33 9.05
N MET A 148 -15.31 -9.24 9.17
CA MET A 148 -16.67 -8.98 9.63
C MET A 148 -17.10 -10.13 10.56
N ARG A 149 -18.14 -9.95 11.37
CA ARG A 149 -18.89 -11.04 11.99
C ARG A 149 -20.24 -11.13 11.33
N PHE A 150 -20.57 -12.33 10.85
CA PHE A 150 -21.84 -12.60 10.21
C PHE A 150 -22.66 -13.57 11.05
N ASP A 151 -23.86 -13.15 11.47
CA ASP A 151 -24.81 -14.07 12.10
C ASP A 151 -25.81 -14.56 11.05
N GLU A 152 -25.65 -15.80 10.60
CA GLU A 152 -26.50 -16.43 9.58
C GLU A 152 -27.98 -16.50 9.99
N LYS A 153 -28.29 -16.57 11.28
CA LYS A 153 -29.67 -16.68 11.77
C LYS A 153 -30.42 -15.36 11.66
N SER A 154 -29.80 -14.28 12.13
CA SER A 154 -30.40 -12.94 12.06
C SER A 154 -30.16 -12.24 10.73
N GLY A 155 -29.12 -12.64 9.98
CA GLY A 155 -28.65 -11.96 8.79
C GLY A 155 -27.91 -10.65 9.08
N ASN A 156 -27.50 -10.41 10.33
CA ASN A 156 -26.82 -9.18 10.74
C ASN A 156 -25.31 -9.23 10.54
N PHE A 157 -24.74 -8.07 10.26
CA PHE A 157 -23.30 -7.85 10.10
C PHE A 157 -22.78 -7.01 11.25
N TYR A 158 -21.64 -7.41 11.82
CA TYR A 158 -20.90 -6.60 12.77
C TYR A 158 -19.49 -6.37 12.25
N CYS A 159 -19.13 -5.10 12.08
CA CYS A 159 -17.81 -4.74 11.61
C CYS A 159 -16.75 -5.07 12.67
N THR A 160 -15.64 -5.70 12.26
CA THR A 160 -14.47 -5.89 13.14
C THR A 160 -13.46 -4.77 12.91
N GLU A 161 -12.57 -4.54 13.87
CA GLU A 161 -11.47 -3.58 13.69
C GLU A 161 -10.60 -3.95 12.48
N LEU A 162 -10.42 -5.23 12.18
CA LEU A 162 -9.68 -5.68 11.00
C LEU A 162 -10.38 -5.26 9.70
N GLY A 163 -11.71 -5.42 9.62
CA GLY A 163 -12.50 -4.94 8.47
C GLY A 163 -12.45 -3.44 8.30
N ARG A 164 -12.49 -2.68 9.41
CA ARG A 164 -12.33 -1.22 9.41
C ARG A 164 -10.98 -0.80 8.85
N ILE A 165 -9.90 -1.43 9.31
CA ILE A 165 -8.54 -1.15 8.83
C ILE A 165 -8.44 -1.45 7.33
N ALA A 166 -8.90 -2.62 6.90
CA ALA A 166 -8.85 -3.00 5.49
C ALA A 166 -9.64 -2.02 4.60
N SER A 167 -10.80 -1.56 5.05
CA SER A 167 -11.58 -0.54 4.35
C SER A 167 -10.87 0.82 4.30
N HIS A 168 -10.34 1.29 5.44
CA HIS A 168 -9.67 2.59 5.53
C HIS A 168 -8.42 2.67 4.64
N PHE A 169 -7.63 1.60 4.61
CA PHE A 169 -6.38 1.53 3.85
C PHE A 169 -6.53 0.89 2.46
N TYR A 170 -7.76 0.60 2.02
CA TYR A 170 -8.04 -0.01 0.72
C TYR A 170 -7.24 -1.30 0.47
N ILE A 171 -7.19 -2.19 1.46
CA ILE A 171 -6.50 -3.48 1.36
C ILE A 171 -7.46 -4.55 0.84
N HIS A 172 -6.99 -5.36 -0.10
CA HIS A 172 -7.80 -6.45 -0.65
C HIS A 172 -8.05 -7.56 0.38
N TYR A 173 -9.25 -8.15 0.34
CA TYR A 173 -9.68 -9.31 1.13
C TYR A 173 -8.64 -10.43 1.14
N SER A 174 -8.12 -10.81 -0.03
CA SER A 174 -7.15 -11.89 -0.17
C SER A 174 -5.81 -11.59 0.51
N SER A 175 -5.41 -10.31 0.56
CA SER A 175 -4.22 -9.87 1.32
C SER A 175 -4.45 -9.95 2.82
N VAL A 176 -5.65 -9.60 3.29
CA VAL A 176 -5.99 -9.73 4.70
C VAL A 176 -6.00 -11.20 5.15
N GLU A 177 -6.47 -12.13 4.30
CA GLU A 177 -6.33 -13.57 4.56
C GLU A 177 -4.85 -13.95 4.72
N THR A 178 -4.00 -13.52 3.78
CA THR A 178 -2.56 -13.78 3.82
C THR A 178 -1.91 -13.24 5.10
N TYR A 179 -2.25 -12.02 5.51
CA TYR A 179 -1.72 -11.42 6.74
C TYR A 179 -2.25 -12.13 7.99
N ASN A 180 -3.49 -12.60 8.00
CA ASN A 180 -4.02 -13.36 9.13
C ASN A 180 -3.30 -14.69 9.33
N GLU A 181 -2.79 -15.31 8.27
CA GLU A 181 -2.03 -16.56 8.32
C GLU A 181 -0.56 -16.34 8.67
N LYS A 182 0.09 -15.33 8.07
CA LYS A 182 1.54 -15.11 8.19
C LYS A 182 1.97 -14.20 9.34
N LEU A 183 1.15 -13.23 9.75
CA LEU A 183 1.55 -12.22 10.73
C LEU A 183 1.64 -12.82 12.14
N ARG A 184 2.82 -12.73 12.76
CA ARG A 184 3.13 -13.25 14.11
C ARG A 184 3.47 -12.12 15.08
N ARG A 185 3.49 -12.42 16.39
CA ARG A 185 3.86 -11.48 17.45
C ARG A 185 5.30 -10.98 17.36
N HIS A 186 6.18 -11.82 16.83
CA HIS A 186 7.58 -11.50 16.59
C HIS A 186 7.92 -11.99 15.18
N MET A 187 8.50 -11.11 14.38
CA MET A 187 8.95 -11.39 13.03
C MET A 187 10.24 -10.59 12.78
N ASN A 188 11.14 -11.15 11.98
CA ASN A 188 12.36 -10.44 11.59
C ASN A 188 12.10 -9.57 10.35
N ASP A 189 13.03 -8.64 10.07
CA ASP A 189 13.04 -7.75 8.90
C ASP A 189 12.74 -8.45 7.57
N SER A 190 13.43 -9.56 7.29
CA SER A 190 13.22 -10.33 6.06
C SER A 190 11.86 -11.02 5.99
N GLU A 191 11.29 -11.41 7.13
CA GLU A 191 9.98 -12.06 7.20
C GLU A 191 8.84 -11.09 6.93
N VAL A 192 8.95 -9.85 7.41
CA VAL A 192 7.94 -8.82 7.15
C VAL A 192 7.94 -8.43 5.69
N ILE A 193 9.11 -8.23 5.08
CA ILE A 193 9.20 -7.90 3.66
C ILE A 193 8.69 -9.06 2.79
N ASP A 194 9.03 -10.31 3.14
CA ASP A 194 8.49 -11.49 2.46
C ASP A 194 6.96 -11.58 2.59
N MET A 195 6.41 -11.37 3.79
CA MET A 195 4.96 -11.36 4.01
C MET A 195 4.27 -10.30 3.14
N VAL A 196 4.81 -9.08 3.07
CA VAL A 196 4.28 -8.00 2.23
C VAL A 196 4.42 -8.35 0.74
N ALA A 197 5.48 -9.05 0.33
CA ALA A 197 5.63 -9.51 -1.04
C ALA A 197 4.58 -10.55 -1.47
N HIS A 198 3.89 -11.20 -0.52
CA HIS A 198 2.79 -12.13 -0.80
C HIS A 198 1.41 -11.47 -0.89
N SER A 199 1.34 -10.14 -0.79
CA SER A 199 0.06 -9.42 -0.89
C SER A 199 -0.56 -9.56 -2.29
N SER A 200 -1.89 -9.72 -2.35
CA SER A 200 -2.64 -9.86 -3.60
C SER A 200 -2.60 -8.59 -4.48
N GLU A 201 -2.28 -7.43 -3.90
CA GLU A 201 -1.96 -6.20 -4.64
C GLU A 201 -0.86 -6.42 -5.69
N PHE A 202 0.04 -7.36 -5.43
CA PHE A 202 1.19 -7.69 -6.28
C PHE A 202 0.98 -9.01 -7.04
N GLU A 203 -0.26 -9.53 -7.08
CA GLU A 203 -0.54 -10.84 -7.64
C GLU A 203 -0.14 -10.93 -9.11
N ASN A 204 -0.40 -9.85 -9.85
CA ASN A 204 -0.18 -9.79 -11.28
C ASN A 204 1.29 -9.54 -11.64
N ILE A 205 2.20 -9.31 -10.69
CA ILE A 205 3.62 -9.10 -11.02
C ILE A 205 4.23 -10.43 -11.47
N VAL A 206 4.82 -10.42 -12.66
CA VAL A 206 5.51 -11.58 -13.27
C VAL A 206 7.00 -11.30 -13.36
N VAL A 207 7.82 -12.34 -13.19
CA VAL A 207 9.26 -12.31 -13.43
C VAL A 207 9.52 -12.63 -14.90
N ARG A 208 10.34 -11.82 -15.57
CA ARG A 208 10.68 -12.00 -16.99
C ARG A 208 12.14 -12.35 -17.17
N GLU A 209 12.44 -13.02 -18.28
CA GLU A 209 13.80 -13.49 -18.54
C GLU A 209 14.76 -12.32 -18.81
N GLU A 210 14.29 -11.26 -19.47
CA GLU A 210 15.10 -10.09 -19.81
C GLU A 210 15.58 -9.28 -18.61
N GLU A 211 14.87 -9.35 -17.48
CA GLU A 211 15.18 -8.63 -16.23
C GLU A 211 15.90 -9.51 -15.19
N GLN A 212 16.05 -10.81 -15.46
CA GLN A 212 16.55 -11.79 -14.50
C GLN A 212 18.01 -11.52 -14.10
N SER A 213 18.85 -11.14 -15.05
CA SER A 213 20.26 -10.80 -14.80
C SER A 213 20.41 -9.57 -13.92
N GLU A 214 19.58 -8.54 -14.14
CA GLU A 214 19.54 -7.33 -13.32
C GLU A 214 19.03 -7.66 -11.91
N LEU A 215 17.97 -8.45 -11.78
CA LEU A 215 17.43 -8.89 -10.49
C LEU A 215 18.46 -9.67 -9.66
N GLU A 216 19.28 -10.51 -10.29
CA GLU A 216 20.36 -11.24 -9.61
C GLU A 216 21.46 -10.30 -9.07
N MET A 217 21.81 -9.25 -9.83
CA MET A 217 22.76 -8.25 -9.36
C MET A 217 22.17 -7.44 -8.20
N LEU A 218 20.91 -7.00 -8.34
CA LEU A 218 20.20 -6.21 -7.34
C LEU A 218 19.99 -6.99 -6.03
N ALA A 219 19.69 -8.28 -6.12
CA ALA A 219 19.54 -9.15 -4.95
C ALA A 219 20.80 -9.19 -4.07
N ARG A 220 21.99 -9.10 -4.67
CA ARG A 220 23.27 -9.08 -3.92
C ARG A 220 23.52 -7.75 -3.21
N THR A 221 22.89 -6.66 -3.67
CA THR A 221 22.99 -5.32 -3.06
C THR A 221 21.95 -5.09 -1.96
N CYS A 222 20.96 -5.97 -1.85
CA CYS A 222 19.90 -5.86 -0.85
C CYS A 222 20.45 -6.10 0.56
N PRO A 223 20.09 -5.26 1.55
CA PRO A 223 20.57 -5.42 2.93
C PRO A 223 19.96 -6.64 3.63
N LEU A 224 18.77 -7.09 3.22
CA LEU A 224 18.05 -8.21 3.80
C LEU A 224 18.02 -9.41 2.85
N GLU A 225 18.05 -10.61 3.44
CA GLU A 225 17.93 -11.86 2.70
C GLU A 225 16.60 -11.93 1.93
N VAL A 226 16.69 -12.21 0.63
CA VAL A 226 15.53 -12.35 -0.25
C VAL A 226 15.06 -13.81 -0.22
N LYS A 227 14.03 -14.08 0.58
CA LYS A 227 13.41 -15.41 0.64
C LYS A 227 12.81 -15.77 -0.73
N GLY A 228 13.14 -16.97 -1.22
CA GLY A 228 12.67 -17.47 -2.52
C GLY A 228 13.50 -17.06 -3.74
N GLY A 229 14.52 -16.21 -3.58
CA GLY A 229 15.47 -15.85 -4.64
C GLY A 229 14.89 -14.95 -5.75
N PRO A 230 15.74 -14.46 -6.68
CA PRO A 230 15.36 -13.47 -7.69
C PRO A 230 14.43 -14.01 -8.78
N SER A 231 14.39 -15.33 -8.98
CA SER A 231 13.56 -15.98 -10.00
C SER A 231 12.09 -16.14 -9.58
N ASN A 232 11.78 -15.97 -8.29
CA ASN A 232 10.43 -16.06 -7.78
C ASN A 232 9.76 -14.67 -7.82
N LYS A 233 8.46 -14.62 -8.17
CA LYS A 233 7.61 -13.42 -8.08
C LYS A 233 7.75 -12.70 -6.74
N HIS A 234 7.64 -13.43 -5.64
CA HIS A 234 7.72 -12.84 -4.30
C HIS A 234 9.12 -12.33 -3.98
N GLY A 235 10.16 -12.98 -4.51
CA GLY A 235 11.53 -12.51 -4.41
C GLY A 235 11.76 -11.23 -5.21
N LYS A 236 11.25 -11.14 -6.44
CA LYS A 236 11.25 -9.91 -7.25
C LYS A 236 10.60 -8.75 -6.50
N VAL A 237 9.40 -8.95 -5.95
CA VAL A 237 8.70 -7.91 -5.16
C VAL A 237 9.52 -7.51 -3.94
N SER A 238 10.09 -8.48 -3.22
CA SER A 238 10.96 -8.21 -2.07
C SER A 238 12.18 -7.37 -2.44
N ILE A 239 12.87 -7.71 -3.54
CA ILE A 239 14.01 -6.94 -4.07
C ILE A 239 13.58 -5.50 -4.38
N LEU A 240 12.47 -5.32 -5.10
CA LEU A 240 11.99 -4.00 -5.48
C LEU A 240 11.58 -3.14 -4.27
N ILE A 241 10.99 -3.74 -3.23
CA ILE A 241 10.71 -3.06 -1.95
C ILE A 241 12.02 -2.59 -1.30
N GLN A 242 13.02 -3.46 -1.20
CA GLN A 242 14.30 -3.13 -0.58
C GLN A 242 15.03 -2.03 -1.36
N LEU A 243 15.01 -2.10 -2.69
CA LEU A 243 15.58 -1.06 -3.56
C LEU A 243 14.87 0.28 -3.41
N TYR A 244 13.54 0.26 -3.28
CA TYR A 244 12.76 1.47 -3.07
C TYR A 244 13.16 2.19 -1.78
N ILE A 245 13.38 1.46 -0.68
CA ILE A 245 13.84 2.03 0.59
C ILE A 245 15.30 2.49 0.48
N SER A 246 16.16 1.72 -0.20
CA SER A 246 17.58 2.05 -0.40
C SER A 246 17.85 3.15 -1.42
N ARG A 247 16.82 3.59 -2.19
CA ARG A 247 16.95 4.49 -3.34
C ARG A 247 17.94 3.96 -4.40
N GLY A 248 17.88 2.65 -4.64
CA GLY A 248 18.72 1.97 -5.64
C GLY A 248 18.36 2.40 -7.07
N SER A 249 19.35 2.41 -7.96
CA SER A 249 19.15 2.64 -9.39
C SER A 249 18.67 1.37 -10.09
N ILE A 250 17.69 1.52 -10.98
CA ILE A 250 17.14 0.45 -11.83
C ILE A 250 17.33 0.88 -13.28
N GLU A 251 17.84 -0.01 -14.13
CA GLU A 251 18.10 0.25 -15.54
C GLU A 251 16.90 -0.14 -16.41
N SER A 252 16.30 -1.31 -16.16
CA SER A 252 15.19 -1.81 -16.97
C SER A 252 13.89 -1.03 -16.74
N PHE A 253 13.29 -0.53 -17.82
CA PHE A 253 12.03 0.20 -17.78
C PHE A 253 10.86 -0.61 -17.19
N SER A 254 10.82 -1.93 -17.43
CA SER A 254 9.82 -2.83 -16.84
C SER A 254 9.90 -2.83 -15.31
N LEU A 255 11.11 -2.98 -14.77
CA LEU A 255 11.37 -2.98 -13.33
C LEU A 255 11.09 -1.61 -12.69
N VAL A 256 11.42 -0.51 -13.38
CA VAL A 256 11.06 0.86 -12.91
C VAL A 256 9.55 1.00 -12.77
N SER A 257 8.80 0.51 -13.77
CA SER A 257 7.34 0.57 -13.77
C SER A 257 6.75 -0.32 -12.67
N ASP A 258 7.31 -1.51 -12.44
CA ASP A 258 6.91 -2.40 -11.36
C ASP A 258 7.22 -1.82 -9.97
N ALA A 259 8.40 -1.20 -9.80
CA ALA A 259 8.78 -0.53 -8.56
C ALA A 259 7.87 0.67 -8.24
N ALA A 260 7.48 1.45 -9.26
CA ALA A 260 6.51 2.53 -9.10
C ALA A 260 5.13 2.01 -8.66
N TYR A 261 4.69 0.88 -9.22
CA TYR A 261 3.44 0.24 -8.82
C TYR A 261 3.48 -0.30 -7.38
N ILE A 262 4.59 -0.96 -7.01
CA ILE A 262 4.80 -1.47 -5.66
C ILE A 262 4.81 -0.33 -4.65
N SER A 263 5.61 0.71 -4.88
CA SER A 263 5.75 1.85 -3.96
C SER A 263 4.44 2.61 -3.73
N ALA A 264 3.58 2.73 -4.74
CA ALA A 264 2.26 3.35 -4.61
C ALA A 264 1.33 2.60 -3.64
N SER A 265 1.50 1.27 -3.49
CA SER A 265 0.71 0.44 -2.58
C SER A 265 1.42 0.11 -1.27
N LEU A 266 2.74 0.15 -1.25
CA LEU A 266 3.55 -0.28 -0.10
C LEU A 266 3.25 0.56 1.15
N ALA A 267 3.18 1.89 1.03
CA ALA A 267 2.94 2.77 2.16
C ALA A 267 1.60 2.48 2.87
N ARG A 268 0.50 2.29 2.09
CA ARG A 268 -0.82 1.95 2.67
C ARG A 268 -0.83 0.56 3.31
N ILE A 269 -0.14 -0.41 2.71
CA ILE A 269 -0.03 -1.78 3.25
C ILE A 269 0.71 -1.76 4.59
N MET A 270 1.88 -1.11 4.66
CA MET A 270 2.65 -1.04 5.90
C MET A 270 1.88 -0.33 7.01
N ARG A 271 1.16 0.75 6.69
CA ARG A 271 0.29 1.46 7.63
C ARG A 271 -0.88 0.59 8.13
N ALA A 272 -1.49 -0.20 7.25
CA ALA A 272 -2.53 -1.14 7.65
C ALA A 272 -1.98 -2.22 8.59
N LEU A 273 -0.80 -2.78 8.29
CA LEU A 273 -0.15 -3.78 9.14
C LEU A 273 0.23 -3.23 10.52
N PHE A 274 0.73 -1.99 10.57
CA PHE A 274 0.97 -1.27 11.83
C PHE A 274 -0.31 -1.17 12.66
N GLU A 275 -1.41 -0.69 12.07
CA GLU A 275 -2.69 -0.55 12.78
C GLU A 275 -3.25 -1.92 13.23
N ILE A 276 -3.06 -2.98 12.44
CA ILE A 276 -3.43 -4.35 12.83
C ILE A 276 -2.65 -4.79 14.07
N CYS A 277 -1.33 -4.58 14.10
CA CYS A 277 -0.49 -4.93 15.25
C CYS A 277 -0.90 -4.13 16.50
N LEU A 278 -1.20 -2.84 16.32
CA LEU A 278 -1.62 -1.94 17.39
C LEU A 278 -2.94 -2.40 18.02
N ARG A 279 -3.95 -2.74 17.20
CA ARG A 279 -5.26 -3.23 17.69
C ARG A 279 -5.18 -4.62 18.33
N ARG A 280 -4.18 -5.43 17.96
CA ARG A 280 -3.90 -6.72 18.61
C ARG A 280 -3.13 -6.58 19.92
N GLY A 281 -2.62 -5.39 20.24
CA GLY A 281 -1.83 -5.12 21.45
C GLY A 281 -0.42 -5.71 21.38
N TRP A 282 0.13 -5.94 20.19
CA TRP A 282 1.49 -6.46 20.02
C TRP A 282 2.48 -5.31 20.02
N CYS A 283 2.91 -4.90 21.22
CA CYS A 283 3.68 -3.67 21.41
C CYS A 283 4.99 -3.65 20.60
N GLU A 284 5.84 -4.66 20.78
CA GLU A 284 7.10 -4.80 20.03
C GLU A 284 6.87 -4.78 18.51
N MET A 285 5.93 -5.59 18.03
CA MET A 285 5.61 -5.66 16.60
C MET A 285 5.04 -4.35 16.05
N SER A 286 4.28 -3.61 16.87
CA SER A 286 3.72 -2.31 16.49
C SER A 286 4.83 -1.27 16.36
N SER A 287 5.76 -1.23 17.31
CA SER A 287 6.95 -0.35 17.23
C SER A 287 7.80 -0.69 16.01
N PHE A 288 8.05 -1.98 15.77
CA PHE A 288 8.77 -2.48 14.60
C PHE A 288 8.08 -2.08 13.27
N MET A 289 6.77 -2.31 13.16
CA MET A 289 6.01 -1.93 11.96
C MET A 289 5.96 -0.40 11.77
N LEU A 290 5.97 0.38 12.85
CA LEU A 290 6.02 1.84 12.77
C LEU A 290 7.36 2.34 12.23
N GLU A 291 8.47 1.73 12.64
CA GLU A 291 9.80 2.02 12.07
C GLU A 291 9.82 1.74 10.58
N TYR A 292 9.25 0.63 10.15
CA TYR A 292 9.13 0.30 8.74
C TYR A 292 8.18 1.22 7.96
N CYS A 293 7.10 1.69 8.57
CA CYS A 293 6.26 2.73 7.97
C CYS A 293 7.09 4.01 7.72
N LYS A 294 7.88 4.43 8.71
CA LYS A 294 8.79 5.58 8.55
C LYS A 294 9.86 5.30 7.48
N ALA A 295 10.37 4.07 7.43
CA ALA A 295 11.40 3.68 6.47
C ALA A 295 10.90 3.74 5.02
N VAL A 296 9.67 3.29 4.76
CA VAL A 296 9.03 3.39 3.46
C VAL A 296 8.72 4.85 3.10
N ASP A 297 8.13 5.61 4.03
CA ASP A 297 7.75 7.01 3.78
C ASP A 297 8.96 7.93 3.55
N ARG A 298 10.07 7.69 4.25
CA ARG A 298 11.30 8.51 4.17
C ARG A 298 12.36 7.93 3.23
N GLN A 299 12.21 6.68 2.80
CA GLN A 299 13.21 5.91 2.07
C GLN A 299 14.57 5.92 2.80
N ILE A 300 14.54 5.54 4.08
CA ILE A 300 15.69 5.45 4.99
C ILE A 300 15.50 4.20 5.85
N TRP A 301 16.50 3.34 5.93
CA TRP A 301 16.39 2.12 6.74
C TRP A 301 16.43 2.41 8.24
N PRO A 302 15.79 1.57 9.09
CA PRO A 302 15.84 1.75 10.55
C PRO A 302 17.26 1.76 11.14
N HIS A 303 18.18 0.98 10.55
CA HIS A 303 19.58 0.91 10.97
C HIS A 303 20.45 2.07 10.47
N GLN A 304 19.93 2.96 9.61
CA GLN A 304 20.67 4.12 9.10
C GLN A 304 20.53 5.33 10.02
N HIS A 305 21.45 6.28 9.90
CA HIS A 305 21.45 7.43 10.78
C HIS A 305 20.22 8.34 10.54
N PRO A 306 19.46 8.75 11.58
CA PRO A 306 18.23 9.55 11.42
C PRO A 306 18.42 10.89 10.69
N LEU A 307 19.60 11.50 10.80
CA LEU A 307 19.95 12.74 10.07
C LEU A 307 19.93 12.59 8.54
N ARG A 308 19.83 11.36 7.99
CA ARG A 308 19.56 11.15 6.57
C ARG A 308 18.25 11.80 6.11
N GLN A 309 17.34 12.12 7.03
CA GLN A 309 16.13 12.92 6.72
C GLN A 309 16.45 14.33 6.21
N PHE A 310 17.67 14.83 6.46
CA PHE A 310 18.17 16.13 6.00
C PHE A 310 19.19 16.00 4.87
N ASP A 311 19.08 14.96 4.03
CA ASP A 311 19.98 14.64 2.91
C ASP A 311 20.25 15.81 1.94
N LYS A 312 19.31 16.75 1.79
CA LYS A 312 19.47 17.95 0.97
C LYS A 312 20.44 18.97 1.56
N ASP A 313 20.56 19.03 2.88
CA ASP A 313 21.34 20.04 3.57
C ASP A 313 22.59 19.47 4.27
N VAL A 314 22.62 18.17 4.58
CA VAL A 314 23.76 17.45 5.17
C VAL A 314 24.42 16.58 4.11
N SER A 315 25.72 16.83 3.86
CA SER A 315 26.50 16.07 2.87
C SER A 315 26.52 14.56 3.18
N PRO A 316 26.40 13.69 2.16
CA PRO A 316 26.53 12.22 2.33
C PRO A 316 27.83 11.79 3.01
N GLU A 317 28.93 12.54 2.84
CA GLU A 317 30.20 12.23 3.48
C GLU A 317 30.14 12.40 5.01
N ILE A 318 29.42 13.41 5.50
CA ILE A 318 29.22 13.64 6.94
C ILE A 318 28.39 12.50 7.52
N LEU A 319 27.30 12.13 6.83
CA LEU A 319 26.41 11.04 7.26
C LEU A 319 27.17 9.71 7.33
N ARG A 320 27.98 9.39 6.32
CA ARG A 320 28.80 8.16 6.33
C ARG A 320 29.79 8.14 7.49
N LYS A 321 30.43 9.26 7.81
CA LYS A 321 31.36 9.35 8.95
C LYS A 321 30.66 9.21 10.29
N LEU A 322 29.42 9.71 10.43
CA LEU A 322 28.63 9.52 11.64
C LEU A 322 28.24 8.05 11.83
N GLU A 323 27.83 7.37 10.76
CA GLU A 323 27.49 5.95 10.74
C GLU A 323 28.71 5.07 11.04
N GLU A 324 29.86 5.31 10.40
CA GLU A 324 31.12 4.60 10.67
C GLU A 324 31.58 4.73 12.13
N ARG A 325 31.19 5.81 12.82
CA ARG A 325 31.55 6.08 14.22
C ARG A 325 30.50 5.63 15.21
N GLY A 326 29.34 5.15 14.75
CA GLY A 326 28.22 4.74 15.60
C GLY A 326 27.77 5.85 16.55
N ALA A 327 27.74 7.10 16.07
CA ALA A 327 27.21 8.21 16.86
C ALA A 327 25.68 8.24 16.67
N ASP A 328 24.93 8.01 17.73
CA ASP A 328 23.48 8.14 17.75
C ASP A 328 23.06 9.61 18.03
N LEU A 329 21.76 9.88 17.89
CA LEU A 329 21.22 11.24 18.12
C LEU A 329 21.45 11.71 19.56
N ASP A 330 21.26 10.82 20.53
CA ASP A 330 21.37 11.14 21.96
C ASP A 330 22.80 11.56 22.31
N ARG A 331 23.81 10.82 21.86
CA ARG A 331 25.22 11.20 22.03
C ARG A 331 25.54 12.52 21.34
N LEU A 332 25.02 12.75 20.13
CA LEU A 332 25.23 14.02 19.42
C LEU A 332 24.52 15.20 20.11
N GLN A 333 23.42 14.96 20.82
CA GLN A 333 22.71 15.98 21.60
C GLN A 333 23.54 16.43 22.81
N GLU A 334 24.33 15.55 23.42
CA GLU A 334 25.23 15.89 24.54
C GLU A 334 26.56 16.52 24.10
N MET A 335 27.10 16.12 22.96
CA MET A 335 28.41 16.59 22.47
C MET A 335 28.43 18.07 22.08
N GLN A 336 29.56 18.75 22.28
CA GLN A 336 29.74 20.12 21.77
C GLN A 336 30.05 20.12 20.27
N ASP A 337 29.80 21.25 19.60
CA ASP A 337 30.04 21.44 18.16
C ASP A 337 31.48 21.11 17.75
N LYS A 338 32.47 21.48 18.58
CA LYS A 338 33.89 21.16 18.39
C LYS A 338 34.17 19.66 18.45
N ASP A 339 33.56 18.94 19.38
CA ASP A 339 33.76 17.51 19.56
C ASP A 339 33.13 16.71 18.43
N ILE A 340 31.95 17.14 17.96
CA ILE A 340 31.32 16.57 16.77
C ILE A 340 32.21 16.79 15.55
N GLY A 341 32.74 18.01 15.37
CA GLY A 341 33.67 18.34 14.30
C GLY A 341 34.94 17.49 14.33
N ALA A 342 35.49 17.20 15.52
CA ALA A 342 36.62 16.30 15.71
C ALA A 342 36.27 14.84 15.36
N LEU A 343 35.09 14.37 15.78
CA LEU A 343 34.59 13.02 15.51
C LEU A 343 34.48 12.73 14.02
N ILE A 344 33.89 13.65 13.25
CA ILE A 344 33.76 13.53 11.79
C ILE A 344 35.02 14.01 11.03
N ARG A 345 36.08 14.40 11.75
CA ARG A 345 37.33 14.96 11.19
C ARG A 345 37.06 16.10 10.18
N TYR A 346 36.06 16.92 10.48
CA TYR A 346 35.64 18.06 9.66
C TYR A 346 35.02 19.14 10.57
N ALA A 347 35.87 20.08 11.02
CA ALA A 347 35.50 21.08 12.01
C ALA A 347 34.27 21.94 11.63
N PRO A 348 34.11 22.44 10.39
CA PRO A 348 32.92 23.21 10.01
C PRO A 348 31.63 22.39 10.06
N GLY A 349 31.71 21.08 9.80
CA GLY A 349 30.55 20.18 9.84
C GLY A 349 30.02 19.94 11.25
N GLY A 350 30.84 20.11 12.29
CA GLY A 350 30.40 19.95 13.68
C GLY A 350 29.27 20.91 14.06
N ARG A 351 29.41 22.19 13.68
CA ARG A 351 28.37 23.21 13.89
C ARG A 351 27.10 22.90 13.09
N LEU A 352 27.25 22.44 11.85
CA LEU A 352 26.13 22.06 10.99
C LEU A 352 25.36 20.89 11.58
N VAL A 353 26.04 19.80 11.95
CA VAL A 353 25.42 18.62 12.56
C VAL A 353 24.72 19.00 13.86
N LYS A 354 25.36 19.78 14.74
CA LYS A 354 24.74 20.22 15.99
C LYS A 354 23.44 21.01 15.76
N GLN A 355 23.43 21.87 14.74
CA GLN A 355 22.24 22.62 14.36
C GLN A 355 21.11 21.70 13.89
N TYR A 356 21.39 20.70 13.04
CA TYR A 356 20.36 19.76 12.56
C TYR A 356 19.88 18.78 13.63
N VAL A 357 20.75 18.38 14.56
CA VAL A 357 20.34 17.63 15.75
C VAL A 357 19.34 18.46 16.58
N GLY A 358 19.58 19.76 16.75
CA GLY A 358 18.63 20.65 17.41
C GLY A 358 17.29 20.86 16.69
N TYR A 359 17.22 20.56 15.38
CA TYR A 359 15.95 20.56 14.63
C TYR A 359 15.22 19.22 14.69
N PHE A 360 15.90 18.15 15.08
CA PHE A 360 15.30 16.82 15.14
C PHE A 360 14.24 16.79 16.25
N PRO A 361 12.99 16.35 15.97
CA PRO A 361 11.94 16.33 16.99
C PRO A 361 12.31 15.42 18.15
N SER A 362 12.42 16.00 19.35
CA SER A 362 12.65 15.30 20.61
C SER A 362 11.65 15.79 21.66
N VAL A 363 11.22 14.88 22.53
CA VAL A 363 10.26 15.18 23.60
C VAL A 363 10.76 14.60 24.91
N GLN A 364 10.73 15.41 25.96
CA GLN A 364 10.99 14.97 27.32
C GLN A 364 9.66 14.54 27.96
N LEU A 365 9.65 13.32 28.48
CA LEU A 365 8.48 12.74 29.13
C LEU A 365 8.71 12.70 30.64
N SER A 366 7.75 13.21 31.39
CA SER A 366 7.71 13.06 32.85
C SER A 366 6.34 12.53 33.25
N ALA A 367 6.32 11.43 33.99
CA ALA A 367 5.08 10.75 34.37
C ALA A 367 4.98 10.69 35.90
N SER A 368 3.86 11.16 36.45
CA SER A 368 3.50 10.93 37.85
C SER A 368 2.35 9.94 37.93
N VAL A 369 2.58 8.84 38.66
CA VAL A 369 1.61 7.75 38.80
C VAL A 369 0.94 7.85 40.17
N SER A 370 -0.39 7.89 40.19
CA SER A 370 -1.20 7.94 41.41
C SER A 370 -2.21 6.79 41.43
N PRO A 371 -2.25 5.95 42.48
CA PRO A 371 -3.25 4.89 42.57
C PRO A 371 -4.63 5.48 42.90
N ILE A 372 -5.64 5.16 42.11
CA ILE A 372 -7.04 5.47 42.44
C ILE A 372 -7.64 4.29 43.20
N THR A 373 -7.41 3.07 42.73
CA THR A 373 -7.84 1.82 43.36
C THR A 373 -6.73 0.76 43.25
N ARG A 374 -6.99 -0.46 43.74
CA ARG A 374 -6.04 -1.58 43.60
C ARG A 374 -5.80 -2.01 42.14
N THR A 375 -6.71 -1.69 41.22
CA THR A 375 -6.64 -2.12 39.80
C THR A 375 -6.60 -0.95 38.83
N VAL A 376 -6.73 0.29 39.30
CA VAL A 376 -6.76 1.49 38.46
C VAL A 376 -5.68 2.45 38.92
N LEU A 377 -4.73 2.69 38.01
CA LEU A 377 -3.68 3.69 38.15
C LEU A 377 -4.03 4.91 37.29
N LYS A 378 -3.89 6.10 37.87
CA LYS A 378 -3.88 7.36 37.12
C LYS A 378 -2.44 7.67 36.74
N VAL A 379 -2.20 7.93 35.47
CA VAL A 379 -0.89 8.39 34.97
C VAL A 379 -1.07 9.81 34.45
N ASP A 380 -0.51 10.77 35.16
CA ASP A 380 -0.40 12.15 34.70
C ASP A 380 0.93 12.28 33.94
N LEU A 381 0.84 12.42 32.62
CA LEU A 381 1.99 12.53 31.72
C LEU A 381 2.17 13.98 31.26
N LEU A 382 3.32 14.58 31.59
CA LEU A 382 3.75 15.88 31.10
C LEU A 382 4.77 15.67 29.97
N ILE A 383 4.44 16.21 28.80
CA ILE A 383 5.22 16.13 27.56
C ILE A 383 5.77 17.52 27.26
N THR A 384 7.09 17.66 27.26
CA THR A 384 7.76 18.93 26.96
C THR A 384 8.59 18.78 25.68
N PRO A 385 8.34 19.56 24.62
CA PRO A 385 9.16 19.53 23.41
C PRO A 385 10.55 20.10 23.69
N ASP A 386 11.61 19.42 23.23
CA ASP A 386 13.02 19.79 23.46
C ASP A 386 13.79 19.95 22.13
N PHE A 387 13.17 20.64 21.17
CA PHE A 387 13.76 20.89 19.86
C PHE A 387 13.37 22.24 19.30
N VAL A 388 14.14 22.72 18.33
CA VAL A 388 13.90 23.98 17.65
C VAL A 388 13.00 23.75 16.43
N TRP A 389 11.80 24.32 16.49
CA TRP A 389 10.84 24.26 15.40
C TRP A 389 11.31 25.03 14.16
N LYS A 390 11.09 24.42 12.99
CA LYS A 390 11.38 24.94 11.65
C LYS A 390 10.30 24.48 10.68
N ASP A 391 9.45 25.41 10.24
CA ASP A 391 8.33 25.14 9.32
C ASP A 391 8.74 24.38 8.04
N ARG A 392 9.97 24.60 7.55
CA ARG A 392 10.53 23.87 6.38
C ARG A 392 10.56 22.35 6.59
N PHE A 393 10.80 21.89 7.82
CA PHE A 393 10.97 20.46 8.14
C PHE A 393 9.75 19.88 8.86
N HIS A 394 9.17 20.62 9.79
CA HIS A 394 8.08 20.15 10.67
C HIS A 394 6.68 20.42 10.10
N GLY A 395 6.57 21.29 9.11
CA GLY A 395 5.28 21.66 8.52
C GLY A 395 4.36 22.36 9.52
N ALA A 396 3.11 21.92 9.60
CA ALA A 396 2.10 22.54 10.47
C ALA A 396 1.97 21.86 11.85
N ALA A 397 2.28 20.57 11.94
CA ALA A 397 2.16 19.79 13.17
C ALA A 397 2.98 18.51 13.08
N GLU A 398 3.60 18.13 14.20
CA GLU A 398 4.24 16.82 14.38
C GLU A 398 3.31 15.89 15.18
N ARG A 399 3.25 14.62 14.77
CA ARG A 399 2.33 13.62 15.34
C ARG A 399 3.11 12.57 16.11
N TRP A 400 2.63 12.24 17.30
CA TRP A 400 3.25 11.28 18.21
C TRP A 400 2.26 10.19 18.59
N TRP A 401 2.77 8.96 18.72
CA TRP A 401 2.05 7.87 19.36
C TRP A 401 2.52 7.74 20.80
N ILE A 402 1.60 7.73 21.75
CA ILE A 402 1.89 7.48 23.16
C ILE A 402 1.41 6.05 23.45
N LEU A 403 2.37 5.15 23.66
CA LEU A 403 2.13 3.75 23.98
C LEU A 403 2.46 3.54 25.46
N VAL A 404 1.51 2.96 26.20
CA VAL A 404 1.71 2.54 27.59
C VAL A 404 1.76 1.03 27.58
N GLU A 405 2.93 0.48 27.85
CA GLU A 405 3.20 -0.94 27.72
C GLU A 405 3.30 -1.61 29.09
N PRO A 406 2.82 -2.85 29.25
CA PRO A 406 3.10 -3.63 30.45
C PRO A 406 4.60 -3.95 30.49
N LYS A 407 5.15 -4.11 31.70
CA LYS A 407 6.51 -4.65 31.83
C LYS A 407 6.50 -6.07 31.27
N HIS A 408 7.30 -6.33 30.23
CA HIS A 408 7.54 -7.69 29.76
C HIS A 408 8.11 -8.51 30.93
N GLU A 409 7.36 -9.50 31.41
CA GLU A 409 7.95 -10.64 32.10
C GLU A 409 8.58 -11.48 30.99
N ASP A 410 9.91 -11.46 30.91
CA ASP A 410 10.66 -12.49 30.20
C ASP A 410 10.26 -13.84 30.80
N ASN A 411 9.26 -14.49 30.21
CA ASN A 411 9.06 -15.92 30.39
C ASN A 411 10.21 -16.59 29.64
N GLY A 412 11.35 -16.68 30.33
CA GLY A 412 12.34 -17.68 30.02
C GLY A 412 11.71 -19.05 30.25
N ASP A 413 11.46 -19.76 29.16
CA ASP A 413 11.47 -21.22 29.04
C ASP A 413 11.72 -21.61 27.58
#